data_AF-A0A7R9ISS4-F1
#
_entry.id   AF-A0A7R9ISS4-F1
#
_cell.length_a   1.000
_cell.length_b   1.000
_cell.length_c   1.000
_cell.angle_alpha   90.00
_cell.angle_beta   90.00
_cell.angle_gamma   90.00
#
_symmetry.space_group_name_H-M   'P 1'
#
loop_
_entity.id
_entity.type
_entity.pdbx_description
1 polymer ?
#
loop_
_entity_poly.entity_id
_entity_poly.type
_entity_poly.pdbx_seq_one_letter_code
_entity_poly.pdbx_strand_id
1 'polypeptide(L)'
;MDDKKKLCSLCLLLRLNEILTSAHSRAHLNDLENIPIFFVASFFYQFTNPAPFIAINLIRAFALTRILHTIIYAVFPLPQPSRALSWGVGYGITGYMAVKTILYFL
;
A
#
# COMPACT_ATOMS: atom_id res chain seq x y z
N MET A 1 15.87 -36.38 -28.76
CA MET A 1 16.33 -35.75 -27.49
C MET A 1 16.12 -34.23 -27.46
N ASP A 2 15.65 -33.63 -28.57
CA ASP A 2 15.40 -32.18 -28.69
C ASP A 2 14.01 -31.76 -28.15
N ASP A 3 12.97 -32.59 -28.33
CA ASP A 3 11.59 -32.24 -27.91
C ASP A 3 11.40 -32.08 -26.40
N LYS A 4 12.06 -32.91 -25.57
CA LYS A 4 11.97 -32.75 -24.10
C LYS A 4 12.60 -31.45 -23.62
N LYS A 5 13.63 -30.93 -24.30
CA LYS A 5 14.24 -29.63 -23.97
C LYS A 5 13.33 -28.47 -24.38
N LYS A 6 12.66 -28.57 -25.54
CA LYS A 6 11.64 -27.58 -25.96
C LYS A 6 10.43 -27.56 -25.03
N LEU A 7 9.92 -28.72 -24.63
CA LEU A 7 8.83 -28.82 -23.63
C LEU A 7 9.24 -28.26 -22.26
N CYS A 8 10.47 -28.54 -21.80
CA CYS A 8 10.97 -27.99 -20.54
C CYS A 8 11.13 -26.46 -20.60
N SER A 9 11.65 -25.92 -21.71
CA SER A 9 11.77 -24.48 -21.94
C SER A 9 10.40 -23.80 -22.03
N LEU A 10 9.44 -24.41 -22.74
CA LEU A 10 8.07 -23.88 -22.85
C LEU A 10 7.34 -23.90 -21.51
N CYS A 11 7.50 -24.97 -20.71
CA CYS A 11 6.96 -25.04 -19.36
C CYS A 11 7.61 -24.00 -18.42
N LEU A 12 8.92 -23.77 -18.56
CA LEU A 12 9.65 -22.75 -17.82
C LEU A 12 9.19 -21.33 -18.22
N LEU A 13 8.94 -21.07 -19.50
CA LEU A 13 8.43 -19.80 -20.01
C LEU A 13 6.97 -19.57 -19.59
N LEU A 14 6.12 -20.61 -19.62
CA LEU A 14 4.75 -20.55 -19.11
C LEU A 14 4.73 -20.27 -17.59
N ARG A 15 5.61 -20.93 -16.81
CA ARG A 15 5.80 -20.67 -15.38
C ARG A 15 6.36 -19.28 -15.09
N LEU A 16 7.31 -18.80 -15.89
CA LEU A 16 7.85 -17.43 -15.77
C LEU A 16 6.76 -16.39 -16.03
N ASN A 17 5.91 -16.60 -17.04
CA ASN A 17 4.84 -15.67 -17.38
C ASN A 17 3.73 -15.64 -16.31
N GLU A 18 3.39 -16.79 -15.71
CA GLU A 18 2.52 -16.87 -14.53
C GLU A 18 3.12 -16.16 -13.30
N ILE A 19 4.42 -16.32 -13.05
CA ILE A 19 5.09 -15.67 -11.90
C ILE A 19 5.18 -14.15 -12.12
N LEU A 20 5.47 -13.70 -13.33
CA LEU A 20 5.52 -12.27 -13.70
C LEU A 20 4.14 -11.61 -13.57
N THR A 21 3.08 -12.24 -14.06
CA THR A 21 1.70 -11.71 -13.94
C THR A 21 1.21 -11.74 -12.50
N SER A 22 1.39 -12.84 -11.77
CA SER A 22 0.88 -12.97 -10.40
C SER A 22 1.63 -12.09 -9.39
N ALA A 23 2.94 -11.88 -9.52
CA ALA A 23 3.70 -11.04 -8.60
C ALA A 23 3.32 -9.55 -8.72
N HIS A 24 3.18 -9.05 -9.94
CA HIS A 24 2.79 -7.66 -10.19
C HIS A 24 1.36 -7.38 -9.69
N SER A 25 0.41 -8.28 -9.94
CA SER A 25 -0.96 -8.13 -9.46
C SER A 25 -1.05 -8.15 -7.93
N ARG A 26 -0.27 -8.99 -7.24
CA ARG A 26 -0.28 -9.01 -5.77
C ARG A 26 0.30 -7.74 -5.13
N ALA A 27 1.31 -7.13 -5.74
CA ALA A 27 1.83 -5.84 -5.29
C ALA A 27 0.83 -4.70 -5.53
N HIS A 28 0.16 -4.70 -6.69
CA HIS A 28 -0.85 -3.71 -7.02
C HIS A 28 -2.08 -3.80 -6.11
N LEU A 29 -2.55 -5.00 -5.78
CA LEU A 29 -3.68 -5.22 -4.86
C LEU A 29 -3.40 -4.70 -3.44
N ASN A 30 -2.19 -4.91 -2.92
CA ASN A 30 -1.77 -4.39 -1.61
C ASN A 30 -1.81 -2.85 -1.53
N ASP A 31 -1.49 -2.16 -2.63
CA ASP A 31 -1.59 -0.71 -2.70
C ASP A 31 -3.03 -0.24 -2.94
N LEU A 32 -3.80 -1.01 -3.71
CA LEU A 32 -5.22 -0.80 -3.97
C LEU A 32 -6.10 -1.01 -2.73
N GLU A 33 -5.69 -1.81 -1.74
CA GLU A 33 -6.44 -1.99 -0.49
C GLU A 33 -6.23 -0.81 0.48
N ASN A 34 -5.03 -0.23 0.56
CA ASN A 34 -4.72 0.82 1.52
C ASN A 34 -5.25 2.22 1.15
N ILE A 35 -5.19 2.57 -0.14
CA ILE A 35 -5.56 3.92 -0.61
C ILE A 35 -7.07 4.21 -0.42
N PRO A 36 -8.00 3.30 -0.79
CA PRO A 36 -9.44 3.52 -0.61
C PRO A 36 -9.83 3.62 0.86
N ILE A 37 -9.21 2.82 1.74
CA ILE A 37 -9.48 2.87 3.19
C ILE A 37 -9.13 4.25 3.75
N PHE A 38 -7.96 4.79 3.38
CA PHE A 38 -7.56 6.15 3.76
C PHE A 38 -8.50 7.22 3.18
N PHE A 39 -8.94 7.05 1.93
CA PHE A 39 -9.83 7.99 1.26
C PHE A 39 -11.19 8.08 1.97
N VAL A 40 -11.78 6.93 2.30
CA VAL A 40 -13.05 6.86 3.04
C VAL A 40 -12.90 7.48 4.42
N ALA A 41 -11.84 7.16 5.17
CA ALA A 41 -11.59 7.75 6.50
C ALA A 41 -11.38 9.28 6.44
N SER A 42 -10.62 9.77 5.47
CA SER A 42 -10.39 11.21 5.26
C SER A 42 -11.67 11.93 4.87
N PHE A 43 -12.52 11.30 4.06
CA PHE A 43 -13.81 11.85 3.67
C PHE A 43 -14.73 12.05 4.88
N PHE A 44 -14.82 11.06 5.77
CA PHE A 44 -15.55 11.20 7.03
C PHE A 44 -14.93 12.24 7.97
N TYR A 45 -13.59 12.34 8.01
CA TYR A 45 -12.89 13.35 8.82
C TYR A 45 -13.15 14.78 8.33
N GLN A 46 -13.41 14.99 7.05
CA GLN A 46 -13.73 16.32 6.53
C GLN A 46 -15.09 16.85 7.03
N PHE A 47 -16.04 15.97 7.34
CA PHE A 47 -17.36 16.35 7.86
C PHE A 47 -17.34 16.82 9.32
N THR A 48 -16.31 16.49 10.10
CA THR A 48 -16.20 16.94 11.50
C THR A 48 -15.69 18.37 11.65
N ASN A 49 -15.67 19.13 10.54
CA ASN A 49 -15.14 20.50 10.43
C ASN A 49 -13.81 20.70 11.20
N PRO A 50 -12.79 19.85 10.96
CA PRO A 50 -11.54 19.92 11.67
C PRO A 50 -10.76 21.19 11.29
N ALA A 51 -9.90 21.66 12.18
CA ALA A 51 -9.01 22.78 11.87
C ALA A 51 -8.22 22.48 10.58
N PRO A 52 -8.23 23.39 9.58
CA PRO A 52 -7.67 23.11 8.25
C PRO A 52 -6.18 22.78 8.31
N PHE A 53 -5.46 23.37 9.27
CA PHE A 53 -4.05 23.08 9.52
C PHE A 53 -3.80 21.59 9.82
N ILE A 54 -4.62 20.99 10.67
CA ILE A 54 -4.48 19.59 11.09
C ILE A 54 -4.86 18.66 9.93
N ALA A 55 -5.97 18.95 9.24
CA ALA A 55 -6.44 18.16 8.11
C ALA A 55 -5.41 18.09 6.96
N ILE A 56 -4.86 19.25 6.58
CA ILE A 56 -3.84 19.33 5.53
C ILE A 56 -2.57 18.56 5.92
N ASN A 57 -2.13 18.69 7.17
CA ASN A 57 -0.94 18.00 7.65
C ASN A 57 -1.12 16.48 7.71
N LEU A 58 -2.31 15.98 8.06
CA LEU A 58 -2.62 14.54 8.04
C LEU A 58 -2.57 13.96 6.63
N ILE A 59 -3.18 14.65 5.65
CA ILE A 59 -3.17 14.22 4.25
C ILE A 59 -1.73 14.23 3.69
N ARG A 60 -0.96 15.27 4.01
CA ARG A 60 0.47 15.35 3.65
C ARG A 60 1.30 14.23 4.30
N ALA A 61 1.08 13.95 5.59
CA ALA A 61 1.80 12.90 6.30
C ALA A 61 1.52 11.50 5.71
N PHE A 62 0.28 11.23 5.29
CA PHE A 62 -0.05 9.99 4.60
C PHE A 62 0.67 9.89 3.24
N ALA A 63 0.62 10.96 2.43
CA ALA A 63 1.34 10.99 1.15
C ALA A 63 2.85 10.81 1.33
N LEU A 64 3.46 11.48 2.31
CA LEU A 64 4.88 11.32 2.66
C LEU A 64 5.20 9.90 3.10
N THR A 65 4.33 9.25 3.88
CA THR A 65 4.51 7.85 4.29
C THR A 65 4.58 6.92 3.08
N ARG A 66 3.74 7.13 2.07
CA ARG A 66 3.74 6.33 0.83
C ARG A 66 4.97 6.62 -0.04
N ILE A 67 5.38 7.89 -0.14
CA ILE A 67 6.62 8.27 -0.84
C ILE A 67 7.83 7.65 -0.16
N LEU A 68 7.92 7.73 1.18
CA LEU A 68 8.98 7.12 1.96
C LEU A 68 8.99 5.60 1.82
N HIS A 69 7.83 4.94 1.79
CA HIS A 69 7.74 3.51 1.52
C HIS A 69 8.36 3.14 0.18
N THR A 70 8.02 3.88 -0.88
CA THR A 70 8.57 3.65 -2.22
C THR A 70 10.08 3.93 -2.28
N ILE A 71 10.56 4.99 -1.60
CA ILE A 71 11.99 5.34 -1.53
C ILE A 71 12.78 4.27 -0.78
N ILE A 72 12.29 3.85 0.40
CA ILE A 72 12.92 2.78 1.19
C ILE A 72 12.99 1.52 0.33
N TYR A 73 11.90 1.15 -0.33
CA TYR A 73 11.86 -0.05 -1.16
C TYR A 73 12.78 0.03 -2.40
N ALA A 74 12.88 1.19 -3.05
CA ALA A 74 13.62 1.36 -4.30
C ALA A 74 15.12 1.64 -4.12
N VAL A 75 15.52 2.37 -3.06
CA VAL A 75 16.91 2.81 -2.86
C VAL A 75 17.66 1.89 -1.90
N PHE A 76 17.00 1.35 -0.87
CA PHE A 76 17.62 0.45 0.10
C PHE A 76 16.82 -0.85 0.19
N PRO A 77 17.19 -1.91 -0.57
CA PRO A 77 16.49 -3.19 -0.52
C PRO A 77 16.69 -3.86 0.86
N LEU A 78 15.88 -3.44 1.83
CA LEU A 78 15.84 -3.94 3.19
C LEU A 78 15.00 -5.23 3.22
N PRO A 79 15.58 -6.36 3.64
CA PRO A 79 14.87 -7.64 3.68
C PRO A 79 13.82 -7.63 4.79
N GLN A 80 12.52 -7.72 4.44
CA GLN A 80 11.38 -8.11 5.31
C GLN A 80 11.45 -7.69 6.80
N PRO A 81 11.54 -6.38 7.15
CA PRO A 81 10.54 -5.84 8.09
C PRO A 81 9.93 -4.50 7.65
N SER A 82 10.43 -3.93 6.55
CA SER A 82 10.01 -2.62 6.01
C SER A 82 8.55 -2.59 5.54
N ARG A 83 8.02 -3.72 5.04
CA ARG A 83 6.61 -3.85 4.62
C ARG A 83 5.63 -3.69 5.79
N ALA A 84 5.94 -4.28 6.94
CA ALA A 84 5.07 -4.21 8.12
C ALA A 84 5.08 -2.80 8.75
N LEU A 85 6.23 -2.13 8.75
CA LEU A 85 6.39 -0.77 9.28
C LEU A 85 5.60 0.25 8.45
N SER A 86 5.66 0.16 7.12
CA SER A 86 4.89 1.07 6.26
C SER A 86 3.38 0.84 6.34
N TRP A 87 2.95 -0.42 6.41
CA TRP A 87 1.55 -0.74 6.72
C TRP A 87 1.16 -0.14 8.07
N GLY A 88 1.95 -0.36 9.12
CA GLY A 88 1.68 0.16 10.47
C GLY A 88 1.50 1.68 10.52
N VAL A 89 2.35 2.45 9.83
CA VAL A 89 2.22 3.93 9.80
C VAL A 89 0.97 4.35 9.02
N GLY A 90 0.67 3.71 7.87
CA GLY A 90 -0.54 4.00 7.09
C GLY A 90 -1.83 3.71 7.87
N TYR A 91 -1.89 2.55 8.53
CA TYR A 91 -3.02 2.18 9.40
C TYR A 91 -3.11 3.07 10.64
N GLY A 92 -1.99 3.52 11.21
CA GLY A 92 -1.97 4.44 12.34
C GLY A 92 -2.58 5.81 12.01
N ILE A 93 -2.29 6.36 10.84
CA ILE A 93 -2.87 7.64 10.38
C ILE A 93 -4.37 7.49 10.13
N THR A 94 -4.79 6.45 9.41
CA THR A 94 -6.21 6.16 9.18
C THR A 94 -6.95 5.92 10.50
N GLY A 95 -6.36 5.17 11.43
CA GLY A 95 -6.91 4.89 12.75
C GLY A 95 -7.08 6.16 13.58
N TYR A 96 -6.11 7.08 13.57
CA TYR A 96 -6.23 8.37 14.24
C TYR A 96 -7.41 9.19 13.69
N MET A 97 -7.55 9.28 12.36
CA MET A 97 -8.66 9.98 11.74
C MET A 97 -10.01 9.33 12.10
N ALA A 98 -10.09 8.00 12.07
CA ALA A 98 -11.30 7.25 12.42
C ALA A 98 -11.70 7.40 13.90
N VAL A 99 -10.74 7.37 14.82
CA VAL A 99 -11.01 7.60 16.25
C VAL A 99 -11.48 9.04 16.47
N LYS A 100 -10.85 10.02 15.83
CA LYS A 100 -11.27 11.42 15.90
C LYS A 100 -12.67 11.66 15.36
N THR A 101 -13.04 11.01 14.25
CA THR A 101 -14.41 11.13 13.71
C THR A 101 -15.43 10.52 14.66
N ILE A 102 -15.19 9.31 15.14
CA ILE A 102 -16.11 8.62 16.06
C ILE A 102 -16.30 9.42 17.35
N LEU A 103 -15.23 9.95 17.95
CA LEU A 103 -15.32 10.78 19.16
C LEU A 103 -16.06 12.10 18.96
N TYR A 104 -16.13 12.63 17.74
CA TYR A 104 -16.88 13.85 17.45
C TYR A 104 -18.39 13.57 17.32
N PHE A 105 -18.77 12.38 16.85
CA PHE A 105 -20.17 11.99 16.66
C PHE A 105 -20.80 11.30 17.86
N LEU A 106 -19.99 10.89 18.85
CA LEU A 106 -20.45 10.38 20.15
C LEU A 106 -20.78 11.53 21.10
#